data_AF-A0A8T0MJ57-F1
#
_entry.id   AF-A0A8T0MJ57-F1
#
_cell.length_a   1.000
_cell.length_b   1.000
_cell.length_c   1.000
_cell.angle_alpha   90.00
_cell.angle_beta   90.00
_cell.angle_gamma   90.00
#
_symmetry.space_group_name_H-M   'P 1'
#
loop_
_entity.id
_entity.type
_entity.pdbx_description
1 polymer ?
#
loop_
_entity_poly.entity_id
_entity_poly.type
_entity_poly.pdbx_seq_one_letter_code
_entity_poly.pdbx_strand_id
1 'polypeptide(L)'
;MPSPASYLLLLNPAKSFSLRRLSHPQPSPRLQARRPHVSCDAQRGGGSRTGGGGRREAIPAGASKAKKQIVFFDAAPPVAQPQQGGSAVEKGEGEKATTKAGSGNAALALLRRATKKTLAVLSNLPLAISEMFAIAALMALGTDCRLQLQSCSFSCAGIANSATTAGTVIDQGEAPSYYFEKFPEDNPVFGFITWRWILTPGFDHMFSSPVFLGLLALLALSLMACTYTTQLPMVKVARRWSFTQSGERIKKQEFADSLPRASIQDLGVILMGAGYEVFTKGPSLYAFKGLAGRYAPIGVHLAMLFIMAGATLSATGSFKGSVDVPQGLNFVIGDVMKPRGVLSVAPDVFNTEIHVNRFYMEYYDSGEVLQFYSDLSLFNLDGKEVMRKTIKVNDPLRYGGITIYQTDWGFSALQVRKNGEGPFNLAMAPLKLNGDKKLFGTFLPLEDSDSSNPSVKGISMLARDLQSIVLYDQDGKFVGVRRPSSKLPIEINGNEILIEDAIGSTGLDLKTDPGVPIVYAGFGALMLTTCISYLSHSQIWALQDGSTVVVGGKTNRAKLEFSEEMNQLLDKVPELIGANNENVVDSKSTAT
;
A
#
# COMPACT_ATOMS: atom_id res chain seq x y z
N MET A 1 25.54 16.72 -41.06
CA MET A 1 25.32 18.17 -41.20
C MET A 1 25.51 18.51 -42.67
N PRO A 2 24.67 19.36 -43.30
CA PRO A 2 23.93 20.48 -42.69
C PRO A 2 22.40 20.39 -42.78
N SER A 3 21.73 21.19 -41.93
CA SER A 3 20.37 21.74 -42.10
C SER A 3 20.52 23.21 -42.60
N PRO A 4 19.50 24.05 -42.91
CA PRO A 4 18.11 24.05 -42.45
C PRO A 4 17.03 24.51 -43.48
N ALA A 5 15.77 24.48 -43.03
CA ALA A 5 14.67 25.43 -43.27
C ALA A 5 14.41 25.98 -44.69
N SER A 6 13.23 25.65 -45.22
CA SER A 6 12.16 26.61 -45.59
C SER A 6 11.11 25.91 -46.44
N TYR A 7 9.85 25.84 -45.97
CA TYR A 7 8.68 26.23 -46.75
C TYR A 7 7.47 26.26 -45.81
N LEU A 8 7.04 27.49 -45.54
CA LEU A 8 5.83 27.89 -44.82
C LEU A 8 4.99 28.68 -45.84
N LEU A 9 3.67 28.72 -45.61
CA LEU A 9 2.61 29.48 -46.29
C LEU A 9 1.76 28.61 -47.25
N LEU A 10 0.42 28.56 -47.20
CA LEU A 10 -0.53 29.55 -46.69
C LEU A 10 -1.98 29.00 -46.67
N LEU A 11 -2.82 29.59 -45.78
CA LEU A 11 -4.30 29.79 -45.84
C LEU A 11 -5.22 28.96 -44.91
N ASN A 12 -5.54 29.59 -43.77
CA ASN A 12 -6.84 29.60 -43.07
C ASN A 12 -7.72 30.72 -43.72
N PRO A 13 -9.08 30.83 -43.60
CA PRO A 13 -9.79 30.86 -42.31
C PRO A 13 -11.25 30.31 -42.25
N ALA A 14 -11.66 29.99 -41.02
CA ALA A 14 -12.97 30.21 -40.38
C ALA A 14 -14.30 29.79 -41.06
N LYS A 15 -15.05 28.91 -40.38
CA LYS A 15 -16.51 29.06 -40.21
C LYS A 15 -17.04 28.36 -38.95
N SER A 16 -17.83 29.13 -38.22
CA SER A 16 -18.62 28.83 -37.03
C SER A 16 -19.67 27.74 -37.23
N PHE A 17 -19.94 26.94 -36.19
CA PHE A 17 -21.26 26.33 -36.02
C PHE A 17 -21.75 26.46 -34.57
N SER A 18 -22.96 27.02 -34.50
CA SER A 18 -23.76 27.35 -33.32
C SER A 18 -24.48 26.11 -32.80
N LEU A 19 -24.47 25.88 -31.49
CA LEU A 19 -25.38 24.93 -30.84
C LEU A 19 -26.50 25.69 -30.14
N ARG A 20 -27.71 25.40 -30.63
CA ARG A 20 -28.98 25.91 -30.11
C ARG A 20 -29.27 25.38 -28.72
N ARG A 21 -29.73 26.33 -27.91
CA ARG A 21 -30.53 26.25 -26.70
C ARG A 21 -31.71 25.28 -26.88
N LEU A 22 -31.85 24.28 -26.01
CA LEU A 22 -33.08 23.52 -25.80
C LEU A 22 -33.50 23.65 -24.32
N SER A 23 -34.80 23.84 -24.18
CA SER A 23 -35.56 24.32 -23.02
C SER A 23 -35.85 23.24 -21.96
N HIS A 24 -36.13 23.74 -20.75
CA HIS A 24 -36.67 23.04 -19.57
C HIS A 24 -37.70 21.93 -19.83
N PRO A 25 -37.78 20.98 -18.87
CA PRO A 25 -39.05 20.68 -18.23
C PRO A 25 -39.01 20.83 -16.70
N GLN A 26 -40.09 21.39 -16.15
CA GLN A 26 -40.40 21.52 -14.71
C GLN A 26 -41.04 20.21 -14.14
N PRO A 27 -41.19 20.07 -12.81
CA PRO A 27 -41.05 18.81 -12.07
C PRO A 27 -42.37 18.23 -11.55
N SER A 28 -42.36 16.94 -11.13
CA SER A 28 -43.21 16.36 -10.08
C SER A 28 -43.02 14.82 -9.96
N PRO A 29 -43.42 14.13 -8.87
CA PRO A 29 -43.60 14.57 -7.49
C PRO A 29 -42.80 13.72 -6.46
N ARG A 30 -42.80 14.22 -5.22
CA ARG A 30 -42.14 13.71 -4.01
C ARG A 30 -42.57 12.28 -3.64
N LEU A 31 -41.59 11.41 -3.37
CA LEU A 31 -41.76 10.19 -2.59
C LEU A 31 -41.36 10.47 -1.12
N GLN A 32 -42.37 10.50 -0.26
CA GLN A 32 -42.23 10.58 1.21
C GLN A 32 -41.85 9.20 1.77
N ALA A 33 -40.72 9.12 2.49
CA ALA A 33 -40.38 7.97 3.31
C ALA A 33 -40.56 8.31 4.81
N ARG A 34 -41.72 7.89 5.30
CA ARG A 34 -42.11 7.44 6.66
C ARG A 34 -41.21 7.81 7.86
N ARG A 35 -41.79 8.61 8.76
CA ARG A 35 -41.54 8.59 10.21
C ARG A 35 -42.24 7.37 10.83
N PRO A 36 -41.66 6.70 11.84
CA PRO A 36 -42.41 5.76 12.66
C PRO A 36 -43.21 6.51 13.74
N HIS A 37 -44.54 6.42 13.64
CA HIS A 37 -45.45 6.72 14.74
C HIS A 37 -45.57 5.47 15.62
N VAL A 38 -45.21 5.60 16.89
CA VAL A 38 -45.56 4.65 17.95
C VAL A 38 -47.03 4.87 18.29
N SER A 39 -47.87 3.89 17.97
CA SER A 39 -49.24 3.80 18.44
C SER A 39 -49.23 3.06 19.78
N CYS A 40 -49.65 3.77 20.83
CA CYS A 40 -50.14 3.15 22.06
C CYS A 40 -51.60 2.82 21.82
N ASP A 41 -51.95 1.53 21.84
CA ASP A 41 -53.30 1.12 22.15
C ASP A 41 -53.28 0.07 23.25
N ALA A 42 -53.97 0.43 24.32
CA ALA A 42 -54.25 -0.39 25.47
C ALA A 42 -55.36 -1.39 25.13
N GLN A 43 -55.19 -2.64 25.53
CA GLN A 43 -56.33 -3.48 25.86
C GLN A 43 -56.10 -4.21 27.19
N ARG A 44 -57.10 -3.98 28.04
CA ARG A 44 -57.32 -4.51 29.38
C ARG A 44 -57.56 -6.02 29.38
N GLY A 45 -57.04 -6.65 30.41
CA GLY A 45 -57.59 -7.83 31.11
C GLY A 45 -56.59 -8.19 32.21
N GLY A 46 -56.87 -8.21 33.51
CA GLY A 46 -58.13 -8.31 34.23
C GLY A 46 -57.98 -9.45 35.26
N GLY A 47 -57.74 -9.09 36.54
CA GLY A 47 -57.78 -9.99 37.71
C GLY A 47 -56.47 -10.73 38.03
N SER A 48 -56.09 -11.02 39.27
CA SER A 48 -56.65 -10.74 40.60
C SER A 48 -55.63 -11.16 41.69
N ARG A 49 -55.51 -10.31 42.73
CA ARG A 49 -55.27 -10.59 44.17
C ARG A 49 -54.15 -11.53 44.68
N THR A 50 -53.65 -11.06 45.83
CA THR A 50 -52.92 -11.70 46.96
C THR A 50 -51.39 -11.51 46.90
N GLY A 51 -50.67 -11.11 47.95
CA GLY A 51 -50.98 -10.76 49.33
C GLY A 51 -49.75 -11.04 50.21
N GLY A 52 -49.35 -10.09 51.06
CA GLY A 52 -48.32 -10.25 52.12
C GLY A 52 -46.88 -10.20 51.59
N GLY A 53 -45.86 -9.71 52.28
CA GLY A 53 -45.61 -9.28 53.65
C GLY A 53 -44.10 -9.01 53.72
N GLY A 54 -43.67 -8.05 54.54
CA GLY A 54 -42.40 -7.36 54.35
C GLY A 54 -41.12 -8.05 54.83
N ARG A 55 -39.98 -7.39 54.57
CA ARG A 55 -38.97 -7.07 55.60
C ARG A 55 -37.91 -6.11 55.05
N ARG A 56 -37.61 -5.10 55.86
CA ARG A 56 -36.37 -4.30 55.83
C ARG A 56 -35.24 -5.17 56.38
N GLU A 57 -34.06 -5.07 55.77
CA GLU A 57 -32.72 -5.20 56.40
C GLU A 57 -31.71 -4.69 55.36
N ALA A 58 -31.16 -3.48 55.53
CA ALA A 58 -29.98 -3.15 56.32
C ALA A 58 -28.66 -3.51 55.60
N ILE A 59 -27.94 -2.44 55.24
CA ILE A 59 -26.58 -2.37 54.70
C ILE A 59 -25.59 -2.96 55.71
N PRO A 60 -24.51 -3.63 55.28
CA PRO A 60 -23.26 -3.59 56.01
C PRO A 60 -22.23 -2.74 55.25
N ALA A 61 -21.74 -1.72 55.97
CA ALA A 61 -20.55 -0.97 55.62
C ALA A 61 -19.33 -1.87 55.79
N GLY A 62 -18.48 -1.94 54.77
CA GLY A 62 -17.20 -2.65 54.79
C GLY A 62 -16.22 -1.95 53.86
N ALA A 63 -15.34 -1.16 54.46
CA ALA A 63 -14.30 -0.41 53.79
C ALA A 63 -13.31 -1.33 53.05
N SER A 64 -13.04 -1.05 51.77
CA SER A 64 -11.79 -1.44 51.14
C SER A 64 -11.16 -0.22 50.46
N LYS A 65 -9.92 0.05 50.85
CA LYS A 65 -9.06 1.09 50.29
C LYS A 65 -8.85 0.81 48.80
N ALA A 66 -9.57 1.52 47.93
CA ALA A 66 -9.26 1.56 46.52
C ALA A 66 -7.93 2.31 46.33
N LYS A 67 -6.87 1.54 46.07
CA LYS A 67 -5.58 2.04 45.60
C LYS A 67 -5.86 2.69 44.25
N LYS A 68 -5.90 4.04 44.19
CA LYS A 68 -6.02 4.79 42.94
C LYS A 68 -4.76 4.53 42.12
N GLN A 69 -4.82 3.55 41.24
CA GLN A 69 -3.81 3.26 40.26
C GLN A 69 -3.99 4.27 39.13
N ILE A 70 -3.05 5.21 39.01
CA ILE A 70 -3.00 6.11 37.86
C ILE A 70 -2.59 5.24 36.68
N VAL A 71 -3.54 5.02 35.76
CA VAL A 71 -3.30 4.30 34.52
C VAL A 71 -2.48 5.22 33.62
N PHE A 72 -1.42 4.66 33.03
CA PHE A 72 -0.54 5.38 32.12
C PHE A 72 -1.04 5.19 30.69
N PHE A 73 -1.16 6.26 29.92
CA PHE A 73 -1.68 6.22 28.54
C PHE A 73 -0.65 6.71 27.51
N ASP A 74 -0.77 6.16 26.29
CA ASP A 74 0.21 6.12 25.20
C ASP A 74 0.06 7.24 24.14
N ALA A 75 1.04 7.27 23.22
CA ALA A 75 1.19 8.17 22.07
C ALA A 75 0.13 7.96 20.97
N ALA A 76 0.20 8.80 19.91
CA ALA A 76 -0.71 8.73 18.78
C ALA A 76 -0.76 7.33 18.14
N PRO A 77 -1.94 6.84 17.69
CA PRO A 77 -2.01 5.56 17.01
C PRO A 77 -1.11 5.61 15.77
N PRO A 78 -0.28 4.59 15.54
CA PRO A 78 0.69 4.60 14.46
C PRO A 78 -0.01 4.85 13.13
N VAL A 79 0.55 5.75 12.32
CA VAL A 79 0.19 5.87 10.91
C VAL A 79 0.40 4.50 10.27
N ALA A 80 -0.58 4.00 9.53
CA ALA A 80 -0.40 2.78 8.76
C ALA A 80 0.61 3.06 7.64
N GLN A 81 1.89 2.88 7.93
CA GLN A 81 2.89 2.71 6.90
C GLN A 81 2.64 1.37 6.21
N PRO A 82 2.88 1.24 4.90
CA PRO A 82 2.86 -0.06 4.24
C PRO A 82 4.02 -0.90 4.80
N GLN A 83 3.80 -1.62 5.90
CA GLN A 83 4.78 -2.53 6.46
C GLN A 83 4.84 -3.81 5.60
N GLN A 84 5.98 -3.94 4.93
CA GLN A 84 6.54 -5.21 4.50
C GLN A 84 6.92 -6.03 5.73
N GLY A 85 6.64 -7.34 5.67
CA GLY A 85 6.70 -8.25 6.79
C GLY A 85 8.11 -8.42 7.38
N GLY A 86 8.19 -8.29 8.70
CA GLY A 86 9.31 -8.72 9.52
C GLY A 86 8.76 -9.34 10.81
N SER A 87 9.09 -10.61 11.04
CA SER A 87 8.64 -11.40 12.19
C SER A 87 9.38 -11.02 13.47
N ALA A 88 8.67 -10.48 14.47
CA ALA A 88 9.15 -10.39 15.84
C ALA A 88 8.58 -11.55 16.66
N VAL A 89 9.48 -12.37 17.22
CA VAL A 89 9.17 -13.45 18.16
C VAL A 89 9.41 -12.89 19.56
N GLU A 90 8.37 -12.79 20.38
CA GLU A 90 8.49 -12.49 21.80
C GLU A 90 8.01 -13.69 22.62
N LYS A 91 8.88 -14.17 23.51
CA LYS A 91 8.63 -15.27 24.46
C LYS A 91 7.87 -14.73 25.68
N GLY A 92 6.72 -15.29 25.98
CA GLY A 92 6.00 -15.09 27.24
C GLY A 92 5.53 -16.43 27.79
N GLU A 93 5.87 -16.70 29.05
CA GLU A 93 5.62 -17.91 29.82
C GLU A 93 4.12 -18.18 30.06
N GLY A 94 3.80 -19.45 30.26
CA GLY A 94 2.44 -19.96 30.24
C GLY A 94 1.67 -19.84 31.54
N GLU A 95 0.34 -19.81 31.40
CA GLU A 95 -0.59 -20.24 32.43
C GLU A 95 -1.75 -21.02 31.78
N LYS A 96 -2.06 -22.20 32.34
CA LYS A 96 -3.07 -23.15 31.86
C LYS A 96 -4.45 -22.75 32.36
N ALA A 97 -5.42 -22.65 31.47
CA ALA A 97 -6.83 -22.84 31.80
C ALA A 97 -7.54 -23.69 30.73
N THR A 98 -8.18 -24.76 31.18
CA THR A 98 -8.94 -25.74 30.41
C THR A 98 -10.34 -25.21 30.09
N THR A 99 -10.86 -25.44 28.87
CA THR A 99 -12.26 -25.84 28.62
C THR A 99 -12.60 -26.15 27.15
N LYS A 100 -13.30 -27.28 27.00
CA LYS A 100 -14.26 -27.77 25.97
C LYS A 100 -14.00 -27.62 24.46
N ALA A 101 -13.96 -28.79 23.82
CA ALA A 101 -13.94 -29.02 22.39
C ALA A 101 -15.25 -28.60 21.68
N GLY A 102 -15.09 -27.91 20.56
CA GLY A 102 -16.12 -27.65 19.55
C GLY A 102 -15.51 -27.77 18.16
N SER A 103 -16.30 -28.27 17.20
CA SER A 103 -15.95 -28.72 15.85
C SER A 103 -15.42 -27.64 14.87
N GLY A 104 -14.39 -26.89 15.26
CA GLY A 104 -13.68 -25.90 14.42
C GLY A 104 -12.19 -26.21 14.19
N ASN A 105 -11.64 -27.23 14.86
CA ASN A 105 -10.19 -27.47 14.91
C ASN A 105 -9.62 -28.17 13.66
N ALA A 106 -10.42 -28.82 12.81
CA ALA A 106 -9.91 -29.47 11.61
C ALA A 106 -9.50 -28.45 10.53
N ALA A 107 -10.32 -27.43 10.29
CA ALA A 107 -10.02 -26.35 9.34
C ALA A 107 -8.85 -25.48 9.83
N LEU A 108 -8.80 -25.19 11.13
CA LEU A 108 -7.70 -24.43 11.74
C LEU A 108 -6.38 -25.23 11.76
N ALA A 109 -6.43 -26.56 11.92
CA ALA A 109 -5.27 -27.44 11.81
C ALA A 109 -4.77 -27.57 10.37
N LEU A 110 -5.67 -27.57 9.38
CA LEU A 110 -5.32 -27.57 7.96
C LEU A 110 -4.66 -26.24 7.56
N LEU A 111 -5.22 -25.11 8.01
CA LEU A 111 -4.65 -23.76 7.86
C LEU A 111 -3.29 -23.64 8.56
N ARG A 112 -3.12 -24.16 9.78
CA ARG A 112 -1.83 -24.17 10.48
C ARG A 112 -0.77 -25.08 9.84
N ARG A 113 -1.18 -26.18 9.17
CA ARG A 113 -0.27 -27.04 8.39
C ARG A 113 0.12 -26.40 7.06
N ALA A 114 -0.82 -25.71 6.41
CA ALA A 114 -0.56 -24.94 5.20
C ALA A 114 0.40 -23.77 5.50
N THR A 115 0.19 -23.03 6.59
CA THR A 115 1.06 -21.91 6.97
C THR A 115 2.46 -22.34 7.36
N LYS A 116 2.66 -23.50 8.01
CA LYS A 116 4.02 -24.01 8.32
C LYS A 116 4.80 -24.45 7.08
N LYS A 117 4.15 -25.08 6.10
CA LYS A 117 4.81 -25.43 4.82
C LYS A 117 5.09 -24.18 3.98
N THR A 118 4.21 -23.18 3.95
CA THR A 118 4.49 -21.91 3.27
C THR A 118 5.53 -21.07 4.01
N LEU A 119 5.56 -21.08 5.35
CA LEU A 119 6.63 -20.41 6.12
C LEU A 119 7.98 -21.09 5.92
N ALA A 120 8.04 -22.41 5.81
CA ALA A 120 9.29 -23.14 5.55
C ALA A 120 9.82 -22.88 4.12
N VAL A 121 8.93 -22.68 3.15
CA VAL A 121 9.29 -22.25 1.79
C VAL A 121 9.74 -20.78 1.78
N LEU A 122 9.13 -19.92 2.59
CA LEU A 122 9.50 -18.50 2.73
C LEU A 122 10.78 -18.28 3.57
N SER A 123 11.06 -19.14 4.56
CA SER A 123 12.28 -19.06 5.38
C SER A 123 13.52 -19.55 4.64
N ASN A 124 13.33 -20.43 3.65
CA ASN A 124 14.37 -20.87 2.74
C ASN A 124 14.48 -19.98 1.50
N LEU A 125 13.63 -18.95 1.37
CA LEU A 125 13.65 -18.03 0.23
C LEU A 125 14.99 -17.27 0.11
N PRO A 126 15.61 -16.75 1.19
CA PRO A 126 16.92 -16.11 1.10
C PRO A 126 18.02 -17.10 0.68
N LEU A 127 17.93 -18.35 1.16
CA LEU A 127 18.88 -19.41 0.83
C LEU A 127 18.71 -19.87 -0.61
N ALA A 128 17.48 -20.10 -1.07
CA ALA A 128 17.15 -20.42 -2.45
C ALA A 128 17.51 -19.28 -3.41
N ILE A 129 17.32 -18.02 -3.00
CA ILE A 129 17.77 -16.84 -3.74
C ILE A 129 19.31 -16.84 -3.82
N SER A 130 20.03 -17.14 -2.73
CA SER A 130 21.50 -17.25 -2.72
C SER A 130 22.04 -18.40 -3.56
N GLU A 131 21.35 -19.55 -3.58
CA GLU A 131 21.68 -20.70 -4.42
C GLU A 131 21.39 -20.40 -5.89
N MET A 132 20.29 -19.71 -6.20
CA MET A 132 20.02 -19.20 -7.56
C MET A 132 21.07 -18.19 -8.02
N PHE A 133 21.63 -17.37 -7.12
CA PHE A 133 22.75 -16.47 -7.43
C PHE A 133 24.06 -17.22 -7.69
N ALA A 134 24.37 -18.26 -6.90
CA ALA A 134 25.55 -19.10 -7.14
C ALA A 134 25.44 -19.85 -8.47
N ILE A 135 24.26 -20.38 -8.80
CA ILE A 135 23.97 -21.05 -10.07
C ILE A 135 24.01 -20.06 -11.25
N ALA A 136 23.47 -18.85 -11.10
CA ALA A 136 23.53 -17.82 -12.14
C ALA A 136 24.97 -17.31 -12.39
N ALA A 137 25.79 -17.21 -11.35
CA ALA A 137 27.21 -16.89 -11.46
C ALA A 137 28.01 -18.02 -12.12
N LEU A 138 27.70 -19.29 -11.82
CA LEU A 138 28.26 -20.47 -12.49
C LEU A 138 27.82 -20.58 -13.95
N MET A 139 26.57 -20.24 -14.26
CA MET A 139 26.05 -20.18 -15.64
C MET A 139 26.67 -19.04 -16.46
N ALA A 140 27.15 -17.97 -15.83
CA ALA A 140 27.88 -16.90 -16.51
C ALA A 140 29.30 -17.32 -16.98
N LEU A 141 29.82 -18.45 -16.49
CA LEU A 141 31.12 -19.00 -16.87
C LEU A 141 31.05 -19.95 -18.08
N GLY A 142 29.86 -20.30 -18.57
CA GLY A 142 29.70 -21.28 -19.63
C GLY A 142 28.50 -21.01 -20.53
N THR A 143 28.79 -20.47 -21.71
CA THR A 143 27.96 -20.47 -22.94
C THR A 143 26.74 -19.53 -23.00
N ASP A 144 26.58 -18.93 -24.20
CA ASP A 144 25.54 -17.99 -24.64
C ASP A 144 25.47 -16.60 -23.97
N CYS A 145 25.68 -15.56 -24.80
CA CYS A 145 25.53 -14.14 -24.43
C CYS A 145 24.16 -13.82 -23.77
N ARG A 146 23.12 -14.62 -24.09
CA ARG A 146 21.78 -14.52 -23.50
C ARG A 146 21.75 -14.93 -22.02
N LEU A 147 22.46 -16.00 -21.65
CA LEU A 147 22.55 -16.47 -20.27
C LEU A 147 23.32 -15.45 -19.42
N GLN A 148 24.39 -14.90 -19.98
CA GLN A 148 25.27 -13.94 -19.31
C GLN A 148 24.55 -12.62 -18.98
N LEU A 149 23.69 -12.14 -19.88
CA LEU A 149 22.89 -10.94 -19.66
C LEU A 149 21.79 -11.14 -18.60
N GLN A 150 21.24 -12.35 -18.53
CA GLN A 150 20.26 -12.73 -17.52
C GLN A 150 20.92 -12.83 -16.15
N SER A 151 22.11 -13.44 -16.04
CA SER A 151 22.93 -13.46 -14.83
C SER A 151 23.31 -12.05 -14.37
N CYS A 152 23.68 -11.16 -15.29
CA CYS A 152 23.98 -9.76 -14.98
C CYS A 152 22.76 -9.04 -14.36
N SER A 153 21.57 -9.24 -14.94
CA SER A 153 20.32 -8.67 -14.42
C SER A 153 20.04 -9.14 -12.98
N PHE A 154 20.23 -10.44 -12.71
CA PHE A 154 20.07 -11.00 -11.36
C PHE A 154 21.10 -10.43 -10.38
N SER A 155 22.38 -10.34 -10.76
CA SER A 155 23.42 -9.77 -9.92
C SER A 155 23.14 -8.30 -9.57
N CYS A 156 22.72 -7.49 -10.55
CA CYS A 156 22.37 -6.09 -10.30
C CYS A 156 21.16 -5.95 -9.38
N ALA A 157 20.14 -6.79 -9.54
CA ALA A 157 19.00 -6.83 -8.63
C ALA A 157 19.41 -7.24 -7.21
N GLY A 158 20.31 -8.24 -7.08
CA GLY A 158 20.86 -8.67 -5.79
C GLY A 158 21.60 -7.54 -5.07
N ILE A 159 22.48 -6.83 -5.79
CA ILE A 159 23.23 -5.69 -5.23
C ILE A 159 22.28 -4.57 -4.78
N ALA A 160 21.27 -4.23 -5.58
CA ALA A 160 20.28 -3.20 -5.23
C ALA A 160 19.47 -3.58 -3.97
N ASN A 161 19.12 -4.85 -3.80
CA ASN A 161 18.43 -5.34 -2.61
C ASN A 161 19.32 -5.28 -1.36
N SER A 162 20.61 -5.63 -1.48
CA SER A 162 21.57 -5.48 -0.39
C SER A 162 21.74 -4.02 0.02
N ALA A 163 21.81 -3.10 -0.94
CA ALA A 163 21.86 -1.66 -0.68
C ALA A 163 20.60 -1.16 0.06
N THR A 164 19.42 -1.64 -0.32
CA THR A 164 18.15 -1.33 0.35
C THR A 164 18.14 -1.81 1.80
N THR A 165 18.65 -3.02 2.03
CA THR A 165 18.76 -3.60 3.38
C THR A 165 19.72 -2.77 4.24
N ALA A 166 20.88 -2.40 3.71
CA ALA A 166 21.84 -1.54 4.40
C ALA A 166 21.26 -0.16 4.73
N GLY A 167 20.52 0.45 3.80
CA GLY A 167 19.83 1.73 4.01
C GLY A 167 18.68 1.67 5.03
N THR A 168 18.21 0.47 5.39
CA THR A 168 17.23 0.28 6.47
C THR A 168 17.90 0.16 7.84
N VAL A 169 19.15 -0.30 7.89
CA VAL A 169 19.93 -0.44 9.13
C VAL A 169 20.55 0.89 9.57
N ILE A 170 20.87 1.76 8.62
CA ILE A 170 21.44 3.09 8.88
C ILE A 170 20.30 4.10 8.96
N ASP A 171 20.21 4.86 10.05
CA ASP A 171 19.23 5.94 10.18
C ASP A 171 19.42 6.96 9.05
N GLN A 172 18.33 7.34 8.39
CA GLN A 172 18.36 8.13 7.16
C GLN A 172 18.02 9.60 7.44
N GLY A 173 18.80 10.52 6.87
CA GLY A 173 18.52 11.96 6.89
C GLY A 173 18.76 12.67 8.23
N GLU A 174 19.54 12.07 9.12
CA GLU A 174 19.94 12.68 10.39
C GLU A 174 21.02 13.77 10.19
N ALA A 175 21.27 14.57 11.22
CA ALA A 175 22.32 15.58 11.16
C ALA A 175 23.73 14.93 11.11
N PRO A 176 24.73 15.51 10.44
CA PRO A 176 26.09 14.95 10.38
C PRO A 176 26.70 14.61 11.75
N SER A 177 26.41 15.41 12.78
CA SER A 177 26.86 15.18 14.15
C SER A 177 26.38 13.84 14.72
N TYR A 178 25.17 13.41 14.36
CA TYR A 178 24.63 12.10 14.76
C TYR A 178 25.53 10.96 14.25
N TYR A 179 25.94 11.03 12.98
CA TYR A 179 26.79 10.01 12.37
C TYR A 179 28.22 10.04 12.93
N PHE A 180 28.74 11.22 13.28
CA PHE A 180 30.06 11.33 13.91
C PHE A 180 30.09 10.66 15.28
N GLU A 181 29.02 10.79 16.06
CA GLU A 181 28.88 10.17 17.38
C GLU A 181 28.65 8.65 17.26
N LYS A 182 27.79 8.22 16.34
CA LYS A 182 27.41 6.81 16.18
C LYS A 182 28.44 5.96 15.44
N PHE A 183 29.21 6.56 14.52
CA PHE A 183 30.21 5.88 13.69
C PHE A 183 31.56 6.61 13.72
N PRO A 184 32.21 6.71 14.91
CA PRO A 184 33.44 7.46 15.08
C PRO A 184 34.62 6.81 14.33
N GLU A 185 35.63 7.61 13.98
CA GLU A 185 36.85 7.09 13.32
C GLU A 185 37.73 6.27 14.28
N ASP A 186 37.74 6.66 15.56
CA ASP A 186 38.62 6.04 16.57
C ASP A 186 38.16 4.64 16.98
N ASN A 187 36.85 4.35 16.86
CA ASN A 187 36.26 3.05 17.16
C ASN A 187 35.25 2.67 16.07
N PRO A 188 35.73 2.26 14.89
CA PRO A 188 34.86 1.96 13.76
C PRO A 188 33.98 0.74 14.06
N VAL A 189 32.72 0.82 13.64
CA VAL A 189 31.78 -0.30 13.77
C VAL A 189 32.26 -1.46 12.87
N PHE A 190 32.30 -2.67 13.41
CA PHE A 190 32.91 -3.85 12.77
C PHE A 190 34.39 -3.70 12.34
N GLY A 191 35.11 -2.69 12.86
CA GLY A 191 36.54 -2.50 12.60
C GLY A 191 36.88 -1.71 11.34
N PHE A 192 35.89 -1.29 10.54
CA PHE A 192 36.13 -0.53 9.30
C PHE A 192 35.05 0.48 8.92
N ILE A 193 33.83 0.40 9.49
CA ILE A 193 32.73 1.31 9.15
C ILE A 193 32.86 2.58 9.99
N THR A 194 33.16 3.69 9.31
CA THR A 194 33.19 5.04 9.87
C THR A 194 32.15 5.92 9.20
N TRP A 195 31.86 7.08 9.79
CA TRP A 195 30.97 8.09 9.21
C TRP A 195 31.33 8.45 7.76
N ARG A 196 32.62 8.38 7.38
CA ARG A 196 33.07 8.67 6.00
C ARG A 196 32.53 7.67 4.99
N TRP A 197 32.51 6.39 5.34
CA TRP A 197 31.93 5.35 4.50
C TRP A 197 30.42 5.47 4.36
N ILE A 198 29.75 6.21 5.24
CA ILE A 198 28.32 6.47 5.19
C ILE A 198 28.05 7.74 4.40
N LEU A 199 28.62 8.88 4.80
CA LEU A 199 28.31 10.20 4.24
C LEU A 199 28.91 10.42 2.85
N THR A 200 30.11 9.88 2.55
CA THR A 200 30.77 10.12 1.25
C THR A 200 29.98 9.53 0.07
N PRO A 201 29.52 8.27 0.11
CA PRO A 201 28.68 7.71 -0.95
C PRO A 201 27.19 8.13 -0.84
N GLY A 202 26.79 8.83 0.23
CA GLY A 202 25.41 9.26 0.46
C GLY A 202 24.50 8.17 1.01
N PHE A 203 25.03 7.25 1.83
CA PHE A 203 24.24 6.17 2.45
C PHE A 203 23.32 6.64 3.58
N ASP A 204 23.46 7.87 4.04
CA ASP A 204 22.50 8.59 4.90
C ASP A 204 21.22 9.00 4.14
N HIS A 205 21.26 9.01 2.80
CA HIS A 205 20.12 9.25 1.92
C HIS A 205 20.15 8.24 0.75
N MET A 206 20.19 6.96 1.11
CA MET A 206 20.48 5.82 0.22
C MET A 206 19.65 5.86 -1.08
N PHE A 207 18.34 6.08 -0.98
CA PHE A 207 17.41 6.00 -2.11
C PHE A 207 17.53 7.14 -3.13
N SER A 208 18.20 8.22 -2.76
CA SER A 208 18.53 9.35 -3.66
C SER A 208 20.02 9.42 -3.98
N SER A 209 20.84 8.53 -3.41
CA SER A 209 22.29 8.53 -3.60
C SER A 209 22.66 8.23 -5.08
N PRO A 210 23.70 8.87 -5.63
CA PRO A 210 24.16 8.58 -7.00
C PRO A 210 24.54 7.11 -7.20
N VAL A 211 25.05 6.44 -6.16
CA VAL A 211 25.40 5.01 -6.20
C VAL A 211 24.15 4.16 -6.42
N PHE A 212 23.10 4.38 -5.63
CA PHE A 212 21.85 3.65 -5.76
C PHE A 212 21.16 3.94 -7.11
N LEU A 213 21.10 5.20 -7.52
CA LEU A 213 20.53 5.59 -8.81
C LEU A 213 21.32 4.99 -9.99
N GLY A 214 22.65 4.92 -9.87
CA GLY A 214 23.51 4.26 -10.86
C GLY A 214 23.25 2.76 -10.97
N LEU A 215 23.10 2.06 -9.83
CA LEU A 215 22.72 0.65 -9.80
C LEU A 215 21.33 0.41 -10.41
N LEU A 216 20.38 1.30 -10.11
CA LEU A 216 19.03 1.26 -10.67
C LEU A 216 19.04 1.47 -12.19
N ALA A 217 19.85 2.41 -12.69
CA ALA A 217 20.03 2.64 -14.11
C ALA A 217 20.66 1.42 -14.81
N LEU A 218 21.67 0.80 -14.20
CA LEU A 218 22.29 -0.42 -14.72
C LEU A 218 21.27 -1.58 -14.79
N LEU A 219 20.46 -1.75 -13.73
CA LEU A 219 19.37 -2.72 -13.73
C LEU A 219 18.38 -2.44 -14.86
N ALA A 220 18.00 -1.19 -15.11
CA ALA A 220 17.09 -0.83 -16.19
C ALA A 220 17.67 -1.19 -17.56
N LEU A 221 18.93 -0.85 -17.80
CA LEU A 221 19.64 -1.16 -19.05
C LEU A 221 19.74 -2.67 -19.29
N SER A 222 20.02 -3.45 -18.24
CA SER A 222 20.07 -4.92 -18.36
C SER A 222 18.70 -5.52 -18.72
N LEU A 223 17.61 -5.03 -18.12
CA LEU A 223 16.24 -5.45 -18.46
C LEU A 223 15.88 -5.08 -19.91
N MET A 224 16.24 -3.89 -20.36
CA MET A 224 16.02 -3.45 -21.76
C MET A 224 16.81 -4.34 -22.73
N ALA A 225 18.09 -4.58 -22.46
CA ALA A 225 18.94 -5.42 -23.28
C ALA A 225 18.43 -6.87 -23.32
N CYS A 226 17.99 -7.41 -22.18
CA CYS A 226 17.37 -8.74 -22.09
C CYS A 226 16.09 -8.81 -22.93
N THR A 227 15.23 -7.79 -22.84
CA THR A 227 14.00 -7.71 -23.65
C THR A 227 14.31 -7.73 -25.15
N TYR A 228 15.29 -6.94 -25.57
CA TYR A 228 15.68 -6.81 -26.98
C TYR A 228 16.29 -8.09 -27.55
N THR A 229 17.19 -8.73 -26.80
CA THR A 229 17.98 -9.87 -27.27
C THR A 229 17.30 -11.22 -27.08
N THR A 230 16.38 -11.33 -26.10
CA THR A 230 15.73 -12.61 -25.77
C THR A 230 14.22 -12.57 -26.04
N GLN A 231 13.50 -11.64 -25.42
CA GLN A 231 12.03 -11.64 -25.40
C GLN A 231 11.44 -11.32 -26.78
N LEU A 232 11.95 -10.28 -27.45
CA LEU A 232 11.48 -9.91 -28.79
C LEU A 232 11.71 -11.03 -29.84
N PRO A 233 12.89 -11.67 -29.93
CA PRO A 233 13.08 -12.82 -30.80
C PRO A 233 12.15 -14.00 -30.49
N MET A 234 11.91 -14.33 -29.21
CA MET A 234 11.01 -15.43 -28.84
C MET A 234 9.58 -15.21 -29.34
N VAL A 235 9.05 -13.99 -29.21
CA VAL A 235 7.73 -13.63 -29.74
C VAL A 235 7.72 -13.64 -31.26
N LYS A 236 8.79 -13.12 -31.90
CA LYS A 236 8.92 -13.17 -33.37
C LYS A 236 8.87 -14.61 -33.89
N VAL A 237 9.51 -15.55 -33.20
CA VAL A 237 9.49 -16.98 -33.57
C VAL A 237 8.11 -17.59 -33.31
N ALA A 238 7.47 -17.30 -32.17
CA ALA A 238 6.14 -17.81 -31.85
C ALA A 238 5.07 -17.37 -32.86
N ARG A 239 5.23 -16.18 -33.46
CA ARG A 239 4.35 -15.65 -34.51
C ARG A 239 4.59 -16.22 -35.91
N ARG A 240 5.71 -16.93 -36.15
CA ARG A 240 5.98 -17.50 -37.46
C ARG A 240 5.13 -18.75 -37.65
N TRP A 241 4.17 -18.66 -38.57
CA TRP A 241 3.41 -19.82 -39.01
C TRP A 241 4.33 -20.75 -39.79
N SER A 242 4.47 -21.99 -39.32
CA SER A 242 5.33 -22.98 -39.92
C SER A 242 4.51 -24.23 -40.21
N PHE A 243 4.17 -24.42 -41.48
CA PHE A 243 3.57 -25.66 -41.95
C PHE A 243 4.65 -26.74 -42.03
N THR A 244 4.32 -27.95 -41.58
CA THR A 244 5.20 -29.12 -41.78
C THR A 244 4.59 -30.02 -42.83
N GLN A 245 5.43 -30.48 -43.75
CA GLN A 245 5.03 -31.38 -44.86
C GLN A 245 5.44 -32.84 -44.58
N SER A 246 5.97 -33.13 -43.39
CA SER A 246 6.46 -34.46 -43.02
C SER A 246 5.68 -34.99 -41.83
N GLY A 247 4.94 -36.07 -42.05
CA GLY A 247 4.21 -36.79 -40.99
C GLY A 247 5.14 -37.33 -39.89
N GLU A 248 6.37 -37.74 -40.24
CA GLU A 248 7.36 -38.16 -39.24
C GLU A 248 7.72 -37.06 -38.24
N ARG A 249 7.84 -35.80 -38.71
CA ARG A 249 8.12 -34.65 -37.83
C ARG A 249 6.94 -34.32 -36.92
N ILE A 250 5.71 -34.61 -37.35
CA ILE A 250 4.50 -34.47 -36.54
C ILE A 250 4.48 -35.54 -35.46
N LYS A 251 4.78 -36.80 -35.81
CA LYS A 251 4.85 -37.92 -34.86
C LYS A 251 5.91 -37.77 -33.77
N LYS A 252 6.93 -36.94 -34.00
CA LYS A 252 7.98 -36.60 -33.03
C LYS A 252 7.62 -35.43 -32.09
N GLN A 253 6.42 -34.83 -32.21
CA GLN A 253 5.99 -33.78 -31.28
C GLN A 253 5.66 -34.35 -29.89
N GLU A 254 5.52 -33.47 -28.89
CA GLU A 254 5.25 -33.88 -27.49
C GLU A 254 3.91 -34.63 -27.37
N PHE A 255 2.91 -34.18 -28.13
CA PHE A 255 1.68 -34.91 -28.37
C PHE A 255 1.63 -35.31 -29.84
N ALA A 256 1.24 -36.55 -30.14
CA ALA A 256 1.03 -37.00 -31.51
C ALA A 256 -0.02 -38.10 -31.55
N ASP A 257 -0.88 -38.05 -32.57
CA ASP A 257 -1.89 -39.07 -32.84
C ASP A 257 -2.16 -39.20 -34.35
N SER A 258 -2.87 -40.23 -34.77
CA SER A 258 -3.24 -40.48 -36.16
C SER A 258 -4.71 -40.90 -36.24
N LEU A 259 -5.52 -40.08 -36.88
CA LEU A 259 -6.94 -40.33 -37.07
C LEU A 259 -7.19 -41.01 -38.42
N PRO A 260 -7.54 -42.31 -38.44
CA PRO A 260 -7.90 -42.98 -39.68
C PRO A 260 -9.28 -42.50 -40.15
N ARG A 261 -9.49 -42.46 -41.47
CA ARG A 261 -10.74 -42.02 -42.07
C ARG A 261 -11.17 -40.65 -41.54
N ALA A 262 -10.27 -39.67 -41.49
CA ALA A 262 -10.59 -38.32 -41.01
C ALA A 262 -10.30 -37.27 -42.08
N SER A 263 -10.95 -36.11 -41.94
CA SER A 263 -10.77 -34.95 -42.79
C SER A 263 -10.05 -33.84 -42.02
N ILE A 264 -9.01 -33.26 -42.61
CA ILE A 264 -8.28 -32.14 -42.03
C ILE A 264 -9.14 -30.87 -41.93
N GLN A 265 -10.15 -30.73 -42.81
CA GLN A 265 -11.12 -29.63 -42.74
C GLN A 265 -11.99 -29.74 -41.48
N ASP A 266 -12.48 -30.94 -41.16
CA ASP A 266 -13.33 -31.17 -39.99
C ASP A 266 -12.54 -30.95 -38.69
N LEU A 267 -11.30 -31.44 -38.64
CA LEU A 267 -10.36 -31.12 -37.56
C LEU A 267 -10.18 -29.60 -37.41
N GLY A 268 -10.00 -28.88 -38.53
CA GLY A 268 -9.87 -27.43 -38.51
C GLY A 268 -11.08 -26.71 -37.93
N VAL A 269 -12.30 -27.15 -38.25
CA VAL A 269 -13.55 -26.59 -37.69
C VAL A 269 -13.62 -26.83 -36.17
N ILE A 270 -13.27 -28.02 -35.71
CA ILE A 270 -13.27 -28.36 -34.29
C ILE A 270 -12.25 -27.52 -33.52
N LEU A 271 -11.05 -27.35 -34.07
CA LEU A 271 -10.01 -26.52 -33.47
C LEU A 271 -10.42 -25.04 -33.40
N MET A 272 -11.06 -24.51 -34.45
CA MET A 272 -11.61 -23.14 -34.42
C MET A 272 -12.69 -23.01 -33.34
N GLY A 273 -13.57 -23.99 -33.19
CA GLY A 273 -14.59 -24.02 -32.12
C GLY A 273 -13.99 -24.04 -30.71
N ALA A 274 -12.80 -24.62 -30.55
CA ALA A 274 -12.04 -24.63 -29.29
C ALA A 274 -11.20 -23.35 -29.05
N GLY A 275 -11.30 -22.36 -29.93
CA GLY A 275 -10.63 -21.07 -29.82
C GLY A 275 -9.18 -21.06 -30.33
N TYR A 276 -8.81 -22.00 -31.22
CA TYR A 276 -7.54 -21.93 -31.94
C TYR A 276 -7.66 -21.05 -33.19
N GLU A 277 -6.61 -20.28 -33.47
CA GLU A 277 -6.43 -19.66 -34.78
C GLU A 277 -5.87 -20.72 -35.74
N VAL A 278 -6.67 -21.10 -36.75
CA VAL A 278 -6.37 -22.20 -37.67
C VAL A 278 -6.00 -21.66 -39.05
N PHE A 279 -4.91 -22.19 -39.61
CA PHE A 279 -4.42 -21.88 -40.94
C PHE A 279 -4.25 -23.18 -41.73
N THR A 280 -4.78 -23.24 -42.94
CA THR A 280 -4.71 -24.42 -43.82
C THR A 280 -3.99 -24.08 -45.11
N LYS A 281 -3.12 -24.98 -45.57
CA LYS A 281 -2.40 -24.87 -46.85
C LYS A 281 -2.29 -26.25 -47.50
N GLY A 282 -3.16 -26.52 -48.48
CA GLY A 282 -3.23 -27.82 -49.14
C GLY A 282 -3.56 -28.94 -48.13
N PRO A 283 -2.77 -30.03 -48.08
CA PRO A 283 -2.99 -31.12 -47.12
C PRO A 283 -2.48 -30.80 -45.70
N SER A 284 -1.95 -29.61 -45.44
CA SER A 284 -1.37 -29.25 -44.13
C SER A 284 -2.22 -28.22 -43.38
N LEU A 285 -2.27 -28.38 -42.07
CA LEU A 285 -2.91 -27.47 -41.13
C LEU A 285 -1.94 -27.07 -40.03
N TYR A 286 -1.99 -25.81 -39.65
CA TYR A 286 -1.29 -25.26 -38.50
C TYR A 286 -2.29 -24.47 -37.66
N ALA A 287 -2.31 -24.70 -36.36
CA ALA A 287 -3.17 -23.97 -35.45
C ALA A 287 -2.43 -23.55 -34.18
N PHE A 288 -2.81 -22.43 -33.58
CA PHE A 288 -2.26 -22.02 -32.28
C PHE A 288 -3.28 -21.30 -31.40
N LYS A 289 -2.99 -21.28 -30.10
CA LYS A 289 -3.80 -20.61 -29.06
C LYS A 289 -2.88 -19.95 -28.03
N GLY A 290 -3.36 -18.91 -27.36
CA GLY A 290 -2.67 -18.31 -26.21
C GLY A 290 -1.38 -17.53 -26.51
N LEU A 291 -1.30 -16.85 -27.66
CA LEU A 291 -0.13 -16.04 -28.02
C LEU A 291 0.14 -14.91 -27.01
N ALA A 292 -0.89 -14.41 -26.32
CA ALA A 292 -0.75 -13.37 -25.28
C ALA A 292 0.23 -13.77 -24.16
N GLY A 293 0.28 -15.05 -23.77
CA GLY A 293 1.23 -15.56 -22.78
C GLY A 293 2.70 -15.43 -23.20
N ARG A 294 2.99 -15.36 -24.52
CA ARG A 294 4.34 -15.10 -25.05
C ARG A 294 4.73 -13.63 -24.96
N TYR A 295 3.77 -12.71 -24.97
CA TYR A 295 4.02 -11.27 -24.79
C TYR A 295 4.16 -10.86 -23.33
N ALA A 296 3.58 -11.63 -22.41
CA ALA A 296 3.57 -11.30 -20.99
C ALA A 296 4.95 -10.98 -20.37
N PRO A 297 6.04 -11.74 -20.64
CA PRO A 297 7.36 -11.40 -20.08
C PRO A 297 7.90 -10.02 -20.53
N ILE A 298 7.56 -9.56 -21.74
CA ILE A 298 7.89 -8.21 -22.21
C ILE A 298 7.14 -7.18 -21.35
N GLY A 299 5.86 -7.45 -21.10
CA GLY A 299 5.03 -6.62 -20.22
C GLY A 299 5.57 -6.54 -18.79
N VAL A 300 6.06 -7.65 -18.24
CA VAL A 300 6.69 -7.70 -16.90
C VAL A 300 7.93 -6.81 -16.85
N HIS A 301 8.82 -6.89 -17.85
CA HIS A 301 10.00 -6.03 -17.90
C HIS A 301 9.62 -4.55 -18.04
N LEU A 302 8.64 -4.24 -18.89
CA LEU A 302 8.15 -2.86 -19.03
C LEU A 302 7.56 -2.34 -17.71
N ALA A 303 6.74 -3.15 -17.03
CA ALA A 303 6.18 -2.81 -15.74
C ALA A 303 7.26 -2.53 -14.67
N MET A 304 8.30 -3.36 -14.61
CA MET A 304 9.44 -3.15 -13.73
C MET A 304 10.18 -1.84 -14.06
N LEU A 305 10.40 -1.53 -15.34
CA LEU A 305 11.00 -0.27 -15.78
C LEU A 305 10.14 0.94 -15.37
N PHE A 306 8.81 0.85 -15.48
CA PHE A 306 7.91 1.90 -15.01
C PHE A 306 8.01 2.11 -13.49
N ILE A 307 8.03 1.03 -12.70
CA ILE A 307 8.20 1.11 -11.24
C ILE A 307 9.52 1.80 -10.88
N MET A 308 10.63 1.40 -11.53
CA MET A 308 11.95 1.97 -11.29
C MET A 308 12.04 3.45 -11.72
N ALA A 309 11.44 3.80 -12.85
CA ALA A 309 11.37 5.18 -13.31
C ALA A 309 10.54 6.05 -12.35
N GLY A 310 9.38 5.54 -11.91
CA GLY A 310 8.54 6.20 -10.90
C GLY A 310 9.28 6.38 -9.58
N ALA A 311 9.96 5.35 -9.07
CA ALA A 311 10.75 5.45 -7.84
C ALA A 311 11.90 6.45 -7.96
N THR A 312 12.61 6.48 -9.11
CA THR A 312 13.64 7.50 -9.39
C THR A 312 13.05 8.90 -9.36
N LEU A 313 11.89 9.11 -9.99
CA LEU A 313 11.21 10.39 -10.01
C LEU A 313 10.73 10.80 -8.61
N SER A 314 10.22 9.88 -7.81
CA SER A 314 9.89 10.11 -6.39
C SER A 314 11.13 10.51 -5.59
N ALA A 315 12.26 9.80 -5.74
CA ALA A 315 13.47 10.09 -4.99
C ALA A 315 14.09 11.44 -5.36
N THR A 316 14.04 11.82 -6.64
CA THR A 316 14.75 13.01 -7.16
C THR A 316 13.88 14.26 -7.28
N GLY A 317 12.55 14.11 -7.36
CA GLY A 317 11.62 15.22 -7.62
C GLY A 317 10.53 15.43 -6.56
N SER A 318 10.62 14.77 -5.40
CA SER A 318 9.65 14.96 -4.31
C SER A 318 10.00 16.10 -3.36
N PHE A 319 9.00 16.55 -2.61
CA PHE A 319 9.16 17.46 -1.48
C PHE A 319 8.57 16.83 -0.23
N LYS A 320 9.20 17.11 0.92
CA LYS A 320 8.65 16.78 2.24
C LYS A 320 8.83 17.96 3.19
N GLY A 321 7.82 18.22 4.02
CA GLY A 321 7.89 19.16 5.11
C GLY A 321 7.14 18.63 6.34
N SER A 322 7.52 19.09 7.52
CA SER A 322 6.85 18.79 8.78
C SER A 322 6.75 20.08 9.59
N VAL A 323 5.58 20.36 10.17
CA VAL A 323 5.33 21.58 10.94
C VAL A 323 4.37 21.32 12.09
N ASP A 324 4.66 21.90 13.26
CA ASP A 324 3.75 21.96 14.39
C ASP A 324 3.11 23.35 14.46
N VAL A 325 1.78 23.41 14.38
CA VAL A 325 1.05 24.68 14.28
C VAL A 325 -0.02 24.74 15.37
N PRO A 326 0.05 25.72 16.29
CA PRO A 326 -1.02 26.01 17.24
C PRO A 326 -2.35 26.29 16.55
N GLN A 327 -3.45 25.88 17.17
CA GLN A 327 -4.78 26.25 16.67
C GLN A 327 -4.93 27.78 16.59
N GLY A 328 -5.60 28.25 15.54
CA GLY A 328 -5.81 29.67 15.23
C GLY A 328 -4.68 30.33 14.44
N LEU A 329 -3.56 29.63 14.19
CA LEU A 329 -2.43 30.16 13.41
C LEU A 329 -2.42 29.66 11.97
N ASN A 330 -1.61 30.37 11.16
CA ASN A 330 -1.42 30.12 9.75
C ASN A 330 0.03 29.76 9.44
N PHE A 331 0.22 29.04 8.34
CA PHE A 331 1.54 28.87 7.72
C PHE A 331 1.39 28.75 6.21
N VAL A 332 2.44 29.12 5.48
CA VAL A 332 2.51 28.94 4.02
C VAL A 332 3.18 27.61 3.71
N ILE A 333 2.64 26.86 2.75
CA ILE A 333 3.17 25.54 2.40
C ILE A 333 4.65 25.62 1.99
N GLY A 334 5.02 26.59 1.16
CA GLY A 334 6.39 26.77 0.66
C GLY A 334 7.45 26.93 1.74
N ASP A 335 7.10 27.52 2.89
CA ASP A 335 8.04 27.77 4.00
C ASP A 335 8.45 26.48 4.73
N VAL A 336 7.59 25.46 4.67
CA VAL A 336 7.79 24.18 5.37
C VAL A 336 8.36 23.11 4.43
N MET A 337 8.10 23.21 3.13
CA MET A 337 8.47 22.18 2.16
C MET A 337 9.95 22.25 1.80
N LYS A 338 10.66 21.13 2.01
CA LYS A 338 12.07 20.96 1.60
C LYS A 338 12.16 20.03 0.40
N PRO A 339 12.97 20.36 -0.63
CA PRO A 339 13.22 19.48 -1.75
C PRO A 339 13.97 18.23 -1.27
N ARG A 340 13.61 17.06 -1.80
CA ARG A 340 14.32 15.80 -1.52
C ARG A 340 15.43 15.50 -2.50
N GLY A 341 15.38 16.06 -3.70
CA GLY A 341 16.37 15.81 -4.74
C GLY A 341 16.52 16.94 -5.74
N VAL A 342 17.51 16.76 -6.62
CA VAL A 342 17.97 17.79 -7.56
C VAL A 342 16.98 18.11 -8.69
N LEU A 343 15.98 17.28 -8.94
CA LEU A 343 14.93 17.50 -9.95
C LEU A 343 13.65 18.12 -9.36
N SER A 344 13.69 18.53 -8.09
CA SER A 344 12.51 19.06 -7.38
C SER A 344 12.18 20.46 -7.88
N VAL A 345 11.01 20.62 -8.52
CA VAL A 345 10.49 21.93 -8.98
C VAL A 345 9.29 22.30 -8.12
N ALA A 346 9.36 23.46 -7.44
CA ALA A 346 8.30 23.93 -6.57
C ALA A 346 7.05 24.30 -7.39
N PRO A 347 5.89 23.66 -7.15
CA PRO A 347 4.65 23.98 -7.84
C PRO A 347 3.98 25.24 -7.25
N ASP A 348 3.17 25.93 -8.04
CA ASP A 348 2.48 27.17 -7.63
C ASP A 348 1.62 27.03 -6.37
N VAL A 349 1.13 25.82 -6.10
CA VAL A 349 0.36 25.49 -4.90
C VAL A 349 1.15 25.74 -3.60
N PHE A 350 2.48 25.88 -3.64
CA PHE A 350 3.29 26.20 -2.46
C PHE A 350 2.99 27.60 -1.90
N ASN A 351 2.37 28.48 -2.68
CA ASN A 351 1.89 29.79 -2.22
C ASN A 351 0.53 29.73 -1.50
N THR A 352 -0.01 28.54 -1.25
CA THR A 352 -1.26 28.36 -0.50
C THR A 352 -0.97 28.50 1.00
N GLU A 353 -1.78 29.31 1.67
CA GLU A 353 -1.76 29.46 3.12
C GLU A 353 -2.71 28.44 3.75
N ILE A 354 -2.29 27.80 4.84
CA ILE A 354 -3.10 26.87 5.62
C ILE A 354 -3.37 27.50 6.98
N HIS A 355 -4.64 27.63 7.31
CA HIS A 355 -5.11 27.99 8.64
C HIS A 355 -5.54 26.75 9.42
N VAL A 356 -5.06 26.63 10.66
CA VAL A 356 -5.52 25.61 11.59
C VAL A 356 -6.71 26.17 12.36
N ASN A 357 -7.93 25.88 11.90
CA ASN A 357 -9.15 26.36 12.58
C ASN A 357 -9.25 25.80 14.00
N ARG A 358 -8.96 24.50 14.15
CA ARG A 358 -9.10 23.79 15.42
C ARG A 358 -8.30 22.49 15.41
N PHE A 359 -7.69 22.18 16.53
CA PHE A 359 -7.15 20.85 16.83
C PHE A 359 -7.91 20.26 18.02
N TYR A 360 -8.30 18.99 17.93
CA TYR A 360 -8.95 18.30 19.04
C TYR A 360 -8.72 16.80 19.01
N MET A 361 -8.93 16.18 20.16
CA MET A 361 -8.73 14.75 20.39
C MET A 361 -10.04 14.12 20.85
N GLU A 362 -10.33 12.94 20.33
CA GLU A 362 -11.36 12.06 20.86
C GLU A 362 -10.73 11.04 21.79
N TYR A 363 -11.45 10.68 22.84
CA TYR A 363 -10.98 9.78 23.88
C TYR A 363 -11.97 8.64 24.07
N TYR A 364 -11.47 7.47 24.43
CA TYR A 364 -12.29 6.38 24.95
C TYR A 364 -12.81 6.72 26.35
N ASP A 365 -13.82 5.98 26.81
CA ASP A 365 -14.32 6.08 28.19
C ASP A 365 -13.24 5.77 29.24
N SER A 366 -12.20 5.01 28.86
CA SER A 366 -11.02 4.74 29.68
C SER A 366 -10.13 5.96 29.89
N GLY A 367 -10.26 7.01 29.07
CA GLY A 367 -9.39 8.19 29.03
C GLY A 367 -8.24 8.09 28.03
N GLU A 368 -8.10 6.96 27.32
CA GLU A 368 -7.12 6.81 26.24
C GLU A 368 -7.50 7.62 25.01
N VAL A 369 -6.49 8.10 24.27
CA VAL A 369 -6.74 8.82 23.02
C VAL A 369 -7.22 7.83 21.95
N LEU A 370 -8.41 8.08 21.42
CA LEU A 370 -8.99 7.35 20.30
C LEU A 370 -8.50 7.89 18.96
N GLN A 371 -8.53 9.22 18.79
CA GLN A 371 -8.25 9.84 17.49
C GLN A 371 -7.86 11.32 17.61
N PHE A 372 -7.08 11.78 16.64
CA PHE A 372 -6.65 13.18 16.50
C PHE A 372 -7.33 13.80 15.29
N TYR A 373 -7.85 15.02 15.45
CA TYR A 373 -8.51 15.76 14.39
C TYR A 373 -7.92 17.15 14.24
N SER A 374 -7.75 17.55 12.98
CA SER A 374 -7.26 18.88 12.61
C SER A 374 -8.18 19.46 11.56
N ASP A 375 -8.86 20.56 11.90
CA ASP A 375 -9.75 21.26 10.98
C ASP A 375 -8.97 22.34 10.24
N LEU A 376 -8.75 22.13 8.94
CA LEU A 376 -7.86 22.96 8.13
C LEU A 376 -8.63 23.70 7.05
N SER A 377 -8.31 24.98 6.88
CA SER A 377 -8.77 25.82 5.77
C SER A 377 -7.58 26.24 4.92
N LEU A 378 -7.71 26.11 3.60
CA LEU A 378 -6.70 26.50 2.62
C LEU A 378 -7.14 27.80 1.96
N PHE A 379 -6.21 28.74 1.85
CA PHE A 379 -6.42 30.04 1.22
C PHE A 379 -5.48 30.22 0.03
N ASN A 380 -6.00 30.74 -1.07
CA ASN A 380 -5.18 31.14 -2.20
C ASN A 380 -4.49 32.49 -1.94
N LEU A 381 -3.64 32.92 -2.89
CA LEU A 381 -2.96 34.23 -2.85
C LEU A 381 -3.91 35.44 -2.73
N ASP A 382 -5.18 35.30 -3.15
CA ASP A 382 -6.19 36.36 -3.06
C ASP A 382 -6.90 36.38 -1.69
N GLY A 383 -6.50 35.51 -0.75
CA GLY A 383 -7.14 35.35 0.56
C GLY A 383 -8.49 34.65 0.54
N LYS A 384 -8.86 34.02 -0.59
CA LYS A 384 -10.11 33.25 -0.71
C LYS A 384 -9.91 31.82 -0.23
N GLU A 385 -10.82 31.36 0.62
CA GLU A 385 -10.88 29.96 1.05
C GLU A 385 -11.19 29.06 -0.16
N VAL A 386 -10.24 28.20 -0.52
CA VAL A 386 -10.37 27.25 -1.64
C VAL A 386 -10.85 25.88 -1.21
N MET A 387 -10.57 25.48 0.03
CA MET A 387 -10.94 24.18 0.58
C MET A 387 -10.93 24.22 2.10
N ARG A 388 -11.91 23.57 2.73
CA ARG A 388 -11.89 23.23 4.15
C ARG A 388 -12.06 21.74 4.32
N LYS A 389 -11.24 21.11 5.16
CA LYS A 389 -11.40 19.70 5.52
C LYS A 389 -10.87 19.46 6.92
N THR A 390 -11.67 18.75 7.72
CA THR A 390 -11.20 18.13 8.95
C THR A 390 -10.51 16.82 8.62
N ILE A 391 -9.21 16.74 8.90
CA ILE A 391 -8.39 15.53 8.70
C ILE A 391 -8.22 14.77 10.01
N LYS A 392 -7.85 13.50 9.89
CA LYS A 392 -7.48 12.63 11.01
C LYS A 392 -6.39 11.65 10.59
N VAL A 393 -5.87 10.87 11.53
CA VAL A 393 -4.89 9.83 11.22
C VAL A 393 -5.47 8.88 10.16
N ASN A 394 -4.70 8.61 9.11
CA ASN A 394 -5.07 7.84 7.92
C ASN A 394 -6.14 8.45 6.99
N ASP A 395 -6.63 9.67 7.24
CA ASP A 395 -7.52 10.41 6.33
C ASP A 395 -6.96 11.81 6.01
N PRO A 396 -5.99 11.90 5.07
CA PRO A 396 -5.27 13.13 4.79
C PRO A 396 -6.07 14.11 3.90
N LEU A 397 -5.65 15.37 3.88
CA LEU A 397 -6.11 16.38 2.91
C LEU A 397 -5.23 16.29 1.67
N ARG A 398 -5.84 16.29 0.48
CA ARG A 398 -5.14 16.29 -0.80
C ARG A 398 -5.56 17.50 -1.63
N TYR A 399 -4.60 18.35 -1.99
CA TYR A 399 -4.86 19.56 -2.78
C TYR A 399 -3.65 19.90 -3.66
N GLY A 400 -3.88 20.16 -4.95
CA GLY A 400 -2.82 20.57 -5.89
C GLY A 400 -1.59 19.64 -5.98
N GLY A 401 -1.77 18.34 -5.74
CA GLY A 401 -0.66 17.37 -5.72
C GLY A 401 0.06 17.22 -4.37
N ILE A 402 -0.26 18.07 -3.39
CA ILE A 402 0.21 17.95 -2.02
C ILE A 402 -0.74 17.05 -1.22
N THR A 403 -0.17 16.22 -0.36
CA THR A 403 -0.92 15.48 0.65
C THR A 403 -0.46 15.92 2.04
N ILE A 404 -1.41 16.32 2.88
CA ILE A 404 -1.21 16.79 4.25
C ILE A 404 -1.75 15.73 5.20
N TYR A 405 -0.86 15.18 6.01
CA TYR A 405 -1.16 14.15 6.99
C TYR A 405 -1.16 14.74 8.39
N GLN A 406 -2.09 14.27 9.21
CA GLN A 406 -2.01 14.46 10.65
C GLN A 406 -1.09 13.37 11.22
N THR A 407 0.08 13.78 11.71
CA THR A 407 1.14 12.86 12.17
C THR A 407 1.48 13.05 13.63
N ASP A 408 1.31 14.26 14.17
CA ASP A 408 1.65 14.52 15.56
C ASP A 408 0.77 15.61 16.20
N TRP A 409 1.00 15.91 17.47
CA TRP A 409 0.32 16.96 18.22
C TRP A 409 1.22 17.57 19.30
N GLY A 410 0.85 18.76 19.76
CA GLY A 410 1.51 19.41 20.89
C GLY A 410 0.55 20.19 21.77
N PHE A 411 1.11 20.74 22.85
CA PHE A 411 0.41 21.62 23.76
C PHE A 411 1.11 22.98 23.70
N SER A 412 0.45 23.99 23.14
CA SER A 412 1.06 25.30 22.89
C SER A 412 0.95 26.22 24.09
N ALA A 413 -0.26 26.40 24.63
CA ALA A 413 -0.49 27.32 25.73
C ALA A 413 -1.68 26.92 26.60
N LEU A 414 -1.59 27.24 27.88
CA LEU A 414 -2.67 27.08 28.84
C LEU A 414 -3.22 28.46 29.20
N GLN A 415 -4.53 28.66 29.01
CA GLN A 415 -5.21 29.88 29.41
C GLN A 415 -5.66 29.79 30.87
N VAL A 416 -5.14 30.68 31.71
CA VAL A 416 -5.41 30.67 33.15
C VAL A 416 -5.90 32.03 33.62
N ARG A 417 -6.95 32.08 34.43
CA ARG A 417 -7.29 33.25 35.25
C ARG A 417 -6.85 33.04 36.69
N LYS A 418 -6.37 34.12 37.32
CA LYS A 418 -5.96 34.18 38.72
C LYS A 418 -6.79 35.26 39.41
N ASN A 419 -7.56 34.92 40.43
CA ASN A 419 -8.39 35.85 41.21
C ASN A 419 -9.30 36.75 40.34
N GLY A 420 -9.83 36.21 39.24
CA GLY A 420 -10.63 36.96 38.26
C GLY A 420 -9.82 37.76 37.23
N GLU A 421 -8.51 37.92 37.40
CA GLU A 421 -7.62 38.57 36.44
C GLU A 421 -7.13 37.59 35.36
N GLY A 422 -6.95 38.08 34.13
CA GLY A 422 -6.54 37.30 32.96
C GLY A 422 -7.59 37.29 31.83
N PRO A 423 -7.50 36.36 30.85
CA PRO A 423 -6.65 35.17 30.87
C PRO A 423 -5.18 35.44 30.56
N PHE A 424 -4.30 34.80 31.32
CA PHE A 424 -2.88 34.69 31.04
C PHE A 424 -2.64 33.48 30.13
N ASN A 425 -1.97 33.69 29.00
CA ASN A 425 -1.55 32.62 28.10
C ASN A 425 -0.18 32.10 28.52
N LEU A 426 -0.17 31.03 29.31
CA LEU A 426 1.07 30.41 29.78
C LEU A 426 1.57 29.43 28.72
N ALA A 427 2.76 29.67 28.16
CA ALA A 427 3.37 28.76 27.21
C ALA A 427 3.65 27.40 27.86
N MET A 428 3.30 26.33 27.16
CA MET A 428 3.52 24.96 27.61
C MET A 428 4.77 24.40 26.92
N ALA A 429 5.72 23.90 27.71
CA ALA A 429 6.97 23.34 27.21
C ALA A 429 6.95 21.81 27.30
N PRO A 430 7.43 21.07 26.29
CA PRO A 430 7.62 19.64 26.38
C PRO A 430 8.74 19.32 27.39
N LEU A 431 8.46 18.40 28.31
CA LEU A 431 9.41 17.91 29.30
C LEU A 431 9.99 16.57 28.84
N LYS A 432 11.32 16.44 28.88
CA LYS A 432 12.01 15.19 28.55
C LYS A 432 11.71 14.13 29.60
N LEU A 433 11.05 13.05 29.19
CA LEU A 433 10.85 11.85 30.00
C LEU A 433 11.68 10.71 29.40
N ASN A 434 12.04 9.72 30.23
CA ASN A 434 12.57 8.46 29.74
C ASN A 434 11.41 7.68 29.10
N GLY A 435 11.32 7.70 27.76
CA GLY A 435 10.31 7.00 26.94
C GLY A 435 9.43 7.92 26.09
N ASP A 436 8.55 7.34 25.26
CA ASP A 436 7.74 8.04 24.24
C ASP A 436 6.54 8.84 24.78
N LYS A 437 6.51 9.11 26.08
CA LYS A 437 5.37 9.76 26.73
C LYS A 437 5.53 11.27 26.69
N LYS A 438 4.62 11.94 26.00
CA LYS A 438 4.55 13.41 25.98
C LYS A 438 4.04 13.92 27.33
N LEU A 439 4.84 14.77 27.96
CA LEU A 439 4.47 15.54 29.14
C LEU A 439 4.80 16.98 28.86
N PHE A 440 3.84 17.85 29.11
CA PHE A 440 4.00 19.28 28.97
C PHE A 440 3.91 19.93 30.34
N GLY A 441 4.69 20.98 30.54
CA GLY A 441 4.69 21.74 31.78
C GLY A 441 4.65 23.23 31.53
N THR A 442 4.03 23.95 32.44
CA THR A 442 4.14 25.40 32.56
C THR A 442 4.19 25.81 34.02
N PHE A 443 4.53 27.08 34.25
CA PHE A 443 4.72 27.64 35.57
C PHE A 443 4.09 29.03 35.64
N LEU A 444 3.21 29.22 36.63
CA LEU A 444 2.61 30.51 36.95
C LEU A 444 3.35 31.12 38.15
N PRO A 445 4.20 32.15 37.96
CA PRO A 445 4.88 32.81 39.07
C PRO A 445 3.88 33.52 39.98
N LEU A 446 4.13 33.50 41.29
CA LEU A 446 3.37 34.25 42.29
C LEU A 446 4.28 35.38 42.83
N GLU A 447 3.70 36.55 43.10
CA GLU A 447 4.43 37.80 43.38
C GLU A 447 5.14 37.85 44.75
N ASP A 448 5.09 36.78 45.54
CA ASP A 448 5.72 36.70 46.88
C ASP A 448 7.24 36.37 46.82
N SER A 449 7.97 37.00 45.90
CA SER A 449 9.44 36.94 45.89
C SER A 449 10.01 38.10 46.71
N ASP A 450 10.32 37.82 47.98
CA ASP A 450 11.21 38.67 48.79
C ASP A 450 12.45 39.03 47.96
N SER A 451 12.77 40.32 47.87
CA SER A 451 13.90 40.86 47.09
C SER A 451 15.28 40.36 47.52
N SER A 452 15.34 39.46 48.50
CA SER A 452 16.54 38.85 49.08
C SER A 452 16.76 37.38 48.66
N ASN A 453 15.79 36.72 48.00
CA ASN A 453 15.90 35.31 47.60
C ASN A 453 15.53 35.10 46.11
N PRO A 454 16.47 34.67 45.25
CA PRO A 454 16.24 34.57 43.79
C PRO A 454 15.37 33.38 43.36
N SER A 455 14.77 32.62 44.29
CA SER A 455 13.90 31.50 43.95
C SER A 455 12.47 31.97 43.68
N VAL A 456 12.11 32.10 42.40
CA VAL A 456 10.74 32.41 41.97
C VAL A 456 9.82 31.28 42.42
N LYS A 457 8.90 31.56 43.35
CA LYS A 457 7.86 30.63 43.79
C LYS A 457 6.62 30.78 42.92
N GLY A 458 5.91 29.68 42.69
CA GLY A 458 4.75 29.70 41.81
C GLY A 458 4.05 28.35 41.72
N ILE A 459 3.00 28.31 40.91
CA ILE A 459 2.18 27.12 40.71
C ILE A 459 2.69 26.39 39.47
N SER A 460 3.09 25.14 39.65
CA SER A 460 3.51 24.29 38.52
C SER A 460 2.30 23.53 37.97
N MET A 461 2.16 23.53 36.65
CA MET A 461 1.06 22.85 35.96
C MET A 461 1.63 21.86 34.96
N LEU A 462 1.15 20.62 35.02
CA LEU A 462 1.59 19.53 34.16
C LEU A 462 0.40 18.93 33.41
N ALA A 463 0.60 18.59 32.14
CA ALA A 463 -0.43 18.00 31.31
C ALA A 463 0.14 16.91 30.39
N ARG A 464 -0.59 15.80 30.26
CA ARG A 464 -0.29 14.73 29.29
C ARG A 464 -1.23 14.74 28.08
N ASP A 465 -2.33 15.47 28.20
CA ASP A 465 -3.37 15.64 27.20
C ASP A 465 -3.97 17.05 27.35
N LEU A 466 -4.94 17.41 26.51
CA LEU A 466 -5.62 18.71 26.58
C LEU A 466 -6.80 18.74 27.59
N GLN A 467 -7.16 17.60 28.19
CA GLN A 467 -8.34 17.49 29.07
C GLN A 467 -7.99 17.62 30.55
N SER A 468 -6.82 17.18 30.98
CA SER A 468 -6.48 16.98 32.38
C SER A 468 -5.18 17.70 32.73
N ILE A 469 -5.31 18.78 33.49
CA ILE A 469 -4.19 19.58 33.97
C ILE A 469 -3.99 19.29 35.46
N VAL A 470 -2.78 18.86 35.81
CA VAL A 470 -2.36 18.57 37.17
C VAL A 470 -1.69 19.81 37.75
N LEU A 471 -2.11 20.24 38.94
CA LEU A 471 -1.58 21.44 39.61
C LEU A 471 -0.81 21.06 40.87
N TYR A 472 0.35 21.70 41.04
CA TYR A 472 1.21 21.61 42.21
C TYR A 472 1.40 23.01 42.81
N ASP A 473 1.42 23.08 44.14
CA ASP A 473 1.66 24.33 44.86
C ASP A 473 3.13 24.78 44.81
N GLN A 474 3.43 25.90 45.49
CA GLN A 474 4.77 26.49 45.58
C GLN A 474 5.82 25.57 46.22
N ASP A 475 5.41 24.59 47.02
CA ASP A 475 6.30 23.63 47.68
C ASP A 475 6.41 22.32 46.88
N GLY A 476 5.79 22.26 45.69
CA GLY A 476 5.78 21.09 44.81
C GLY A 476 4.82 19.99 45.28
N LYS A 477 3.90 20.28 46.20
CA LYS A 477 2.91 19.31 46.66
C LYS A 477 1.71 19.29 45.71
N PHE A 478 1.24 18.08 45.40
CA PHE A 478 0.07 17.88 44.55
C PHE A 478 -1.18 18.48 45.20
N VAL A 479 -1.88 19.35 44.46
CA VAL A 479 -3.11 20.01 44.92
C VAL A 479 -4.34 19.34 44.31
N GLY A 480 -4.31 19.09 42.99
CA GLY A 480 -5.44 18.49 42.31
C GLY A 480 -5.33 18.46 40.79
N VAL A 481 -6.40 17.99 40.16
CA VAL A 481 -6.56 17.97 38.71
C VAL A 481 -7.74 18.85 38.32
N ARG A 482 -7.59 19.62 37.26
CA ARG A 482 -8.66 20.43 36.67
C ARG A 482 -8.79 20.15 35.19
N ARG A 483 -10.02 20.19 34.71
CA ARG A 483 -10.35 20.07 33.29
C ARG A 483 -10.74 21.45 32.76
N PRO A 484 -10.16 21.95 31.65
CA PRO A 484 -10.55 23.24 31.09
C PRO A 484 -12.06 23.34 30.81
N SER A 485 -12.69 22.22 30.44
CA SER A 485 -14.12 22.13 30.19
C SER A 485 -15.01 22.27 31.43
N SER A 486 -14.48 22.03 32.64
CA SER A 486 -15.31 22.12 33.85
C SER A 486 -15.57 23.57 34.28
N LYS A 487 -14.72 24.52 33.87
CA LYS A 487 -14.80 25.94 34.27
C LYS A 487 -14.94 26.16 35.78
N LEU A 488 -14.41 25.22 36.58
CA LEU A 488 -14.45 25.27 38.03
C LEU A 488 -13.10 25.72 38.58
N PRO A 489 -13.05 26.74 39.44
CA PRO A 489 -11.81 27.21 40.03
C PRO A 489 -11.21 26.19 41.02
N ILE A 490 -9.94 26.38 41.36
CA ILE A 490 -9.24 25.69 42.45
C ILE A 490 -8.48 26.72 43.28
N GLU A 491 -8.63 26.66 44.59
CA GLU A 491 -7.85 27.50 45.50
C GLU A 491 -6.49 26.87 45.77
N ILE A 492 -5.42 27.62 45.52
CA ILE A 492 -4.04 27.22 45.77
C ILE A 492 -3.34 28.38 46.46
N ASN A 493 -2.90 28.16 47.71
CA ASN A 493 -2.19 29.16 48.51
C ASN A 493 -2.91 30.52 48.56
N GLY A 494 -4.23 30.51 48.76
CA GLY A 494 -5.07 31.71 48.82
C GLY A 494 -5.37 32.38 47.46
N ASN A 495 -4.89 31.82 46.35
CA ASN A 495 -5.22 32.28 45.00
C ASN A 495 -6.27 31.37 44.36
N GLU A 496 -7.32 31.96 43.81
CA GLU A 496 -8.31 31.28 42.98
C GLU A 496 -7.77 31.13 41.56
N ILE A 497 -7.51 29.89 41.14
CA ILE A 497 -6.99 29.55 39.82
C ILE A 497 -8.09 28.90 38.99
N LEU A 498 -8.39 29.49 37.83
CA LEU A 498 -9.33 28.93 36.85
C LEU A 498 -8.57 28.60 35.56
N ILE A 499 -8.66 27.34 35.13
CA ILE A 499 -8.17 26.94 33.81
C ILE A 499 -9.29 27.15 32.80
N GLU A 500 -9.09 28.09 31.90
CA GLU A 500 -10.09 28.43 30.89
C GLU A 500 -10.02 27.51 29.69
N ASP A 501 -8.85 27.36 29.09
CA ASP A 501 -8.69 26.61 27.86
C ASP A 501 -7.30 26.01 27.73
N ALA A 502 -7.21 24.94 26.96
CA ALA A 502 -5.98 24.25 26.61
C ALA A 502 -5.77 24.36 25.10
N ILE A 503 -4.84 25.22 24.70
CA ILE A 503 -4.52 25.45 23.29
C ILE A 503 -3.54 24.38 22.83
N GLY A 504 -4.04 23.43 22.04
CA GLY A 504 -3.22 22.42 21.37
C GLY A 504 -2.63 22.91 20.05
N SER A 505 -1.61 22.20 19.58
CA SER A 505 -1.06 22.30 18.22
C SER A 505 -1.23 21.00 17.47
N THR A 506 -1.37 21.12 16.15
CA THR A 506 -1.40 20.01 15.21
C THR A 506 -0.01 19.85 14.59
N GLY A 507 0.48 18.62 14.54
CA GLY A 507 1.70 18.25 13.82
C GLY A 507 1.35 17.67 12.46
N LEU A 508 1.74 18.39 11.41
CA LEU A 508 1.38 18.09 10.03
C LEU A 508 2.60 17.70 9.21
N ASP A 509 2.51 16.55 8.53
CA ASP A 509 3.47 16.16 7.48
C ASP A 509 2.89 16.48 6.10
N LEU A 510 3.62 17.27 5.32
CA LEU A 510 3.27 17.63 3.96
C LEU A 510 4.18 16.86 2.99
N LYS A 511 3.59 16.22 1.97
CA LYS A 511 4.34 15.49 0.95
C LYS A 511 3.82 15.79 -0.45
N THR A 512 4.75 16.00 -1.39
CA THR A 512 4.48 16.02 -2.83
C THR A 512 5.33 14.95 -3.51
N ASP A 513 4.72 14.08 -4.30
CA ASP A 513 5.41 12.94 -4.91
C ASP A 513 4.93 12.68 -6.36
N PRO A 514 5.69 13.15 -7.37
CA PRO A 514 5.30 12.99 -8.77
C PRO A 514 5.47 11.56 -9.30
N GLY A 515 6.25 10.71 -8.62
CA GLY A 515 6.52 9.34 -9.06
C GLY A 515 5.44 8.33 -8.68
N VAL A 516 4.64 8.61 -7.65
CA VAL A 516 3.59 7.70 -7.13
C VAL A 516 2.62 7.21 -8.22
N PRO A 517 2.06 8.05 -9.11
CA PRO A 517 1.18 7.56 -10.17
C PRO A 517 1.86 6.58 -11.13
N ILE A 518 3.13 6.82 -11.46
CA ILE A 518 3.92 5.96 -12.36
C ILE A 518 4.20 4.62 -11.69
N VAL A 519 4.55 4.62 -10.40
CA VAL A 519 4.75 3.39 -9.62
C VAL A 519 3.46 2.56 -9.58
N TYR A 520 2.32 3.18 -9.29
CA TYR A 520 1.04 2.45 -9.28
C TYR A 520 0.65 1.91 -10.66
N ALA A 521 0.87 2.68 -11.73
CA ALA A 521 0.66 2.20 -13.10
C ALA A 521 1.56 0.99 -13.42
N GLY A 522 2.84 1.06 -13.03
CA GLY A 522 3.80 -0.04 -13.17
C GLY A 522 3.38 -1.28 -12.37
N PHE A 523 2.92 -1.11 -11.12
CA PHE A 523 2.43 -2.22 -10.29
C PHE A 523 1.18 -2.87 -10.88
N GLY A 524 0.21 -2.07 -11.35
CA GLY A 524 -0.98 -2.57 -12.03
C GLY A 524 -0.64 -3.34 -13.31
N ALA A 525 0.29 -2.80 -14.12
CA ALA A 525 0.80 -3.48 -15.31
C ALA A 525 1.52 -4.79 -14.96
N LEU A 526 2.29 -4.81 -13.88
CA LEU A 526 2.98 -6.01 -13.39
C LEU A 526 1.97 -7.10 -13.03
N MET A 527 0.97 -6.78 -12.20
CA MET A 527 -0.08 -7.72 -11.81
C MET A 527 -0.79 -8.31 -13.04
N LEU A 528 -1.23 -7.44 -13.96
CA LEU A 528 -1.94 -7.85 -15.18
C LEU A 528 -1.08 -8.76 -16.05
N THR A 529 0.16 -8.36 -16.32
CA THR A 529 1.06 -9.12 -17.21
C THR A 529 1.51 -10.43 -16.58
N THR A 530 1.67 -10.49 -15.25
CA THR A 530 1.88 -11.75 -14.53
C THR A 530 0.69 -12.69 -14.68
N CYS A 531 -0.56 -12.20 -14.56
CA CYS A 531 -1.75 -13.02 -14.82
C CYS A 531 -1.77 -13.56 -16.26
N ILE A 532 -1.51 -12.71 -17.26
CA ILE A 532 -1.44 -13.11 -18.68
C ILE A 532 -0.32 -14.14 -18.90
N SER A 533 0.78 -14.08 -18.13
CA SER A 533 1.89 -15.03 -18.25
C SER A 533 1.52 -16.49 -17.95
N TYR A 534 0.43 -16.72 -17.22
CA TYR A 534 -0.09 -18.06 -16.96
C TYR A 534 -0.81 -18.68 -18.15
N LEU A 535 -1.16 -17.90 -19.18
CA LEU A 535 -1.76 -18.44 -20.39
C LEU A 535 -0.75 -19.30 -21.16
N SER A 536 -1.10 -20.57 -21.35
CA SER A 536 -0.33 -21.51 -22.16
C SER A 536 -0.43 -21.13 -23.64
N HIS A 537 0.72 -21.17 -24.33
CA HIS A 537 0.79 -21.07 -25.77
C HIS A 537 0.94 -22.47 -26.38
N SER A 538 -0.14 -22.91 -27.02
CA SER A 538 -0.24 -24.23 -27.65
C SER A 538 -0.18 -24.10 -29.17
N GLN A 539 0.52 -25.02 -29.82
CA GLN A 539 0.66 -25.10 -31.27
C GLN A 539 0.33 -26.52 -31.74
N ILE A 540 -0.41 -26.63 -32.83
CA ILE A 540 -0.88 -27.88 -33.42
C ILE A 540 -0.51 -27.89 -34.90
N TRP A 541 -0.05 -29.05 -35.37
CA TRP A 541 0.18 -29.36 -36.78
C TRP A 541 -0.67 -30.56 -37.15
N ALA A 542 -1.26 -30.53 -38.34
CA ALA A 542 -1.87 -31.72 -38.93
C ALA A 542 -1.49 -31.85 -40.41
N LEU A 543 -1.43 -33.09 -40.89
CA LEU A 543 -1.17 -33.43 -42.30
C LEU A 543 -2.15 -34.52 -42.74
N GLN A 544 -2.86 -34.26 -43.82
CA GLN A 544 -3.70 -35.23 -44.52
C GLN A 544 -2.82 -36.12 -45.41
N ASP A 545 -2.83 -37.42 -45.15
CA ASP A 545 -2.18 -38.45 -45.97
C ASP A 545 -3.25 -39.47 -46.40
N GLY A 546 -3.76 -39.31 -47.62
CA GLY A 546 -4.91 -40.07 -48.10
C GLY A 546 -6.14 -39.86 -47.21
N SER A 547 -6.68 -40.94 -46.63
CA SER A 547 -7.81 -40.90 -45.70
C SER A 547 -7.40 -40.70 -44.23
N THR A 548 -6.10 -40.59 -43.92
CA THR A 548 -5.61 -40.51 -42.55
C THR A 548 -5.11 -39.10 -42.24
N VAL A 549 -5.43 -38.57 -41.07
CA VAL A 549 -4.91 -37.28 -40.58
C VAL A 549 -3.90 -37.54 -39.48
N VAL A 550 -2.64 -37.18 -39.71
CA VAL A 550 -1.60 -37.22 -38.68
C VAL A 550 -1.61 -35.88 -37.95
N VAL A 551 -1.85 -35.90 -36.64
CA VAL A 551 -1.91 -34.71 -35.79
C VAL A 551 -0.78 -34.73 -34.78
N GLY A 552 -0.22 -33.57 -34.48
CA GLY A 552 0.77 -33.42 -33.43
C GLY A 552 0.74 -32.03 -32.85
N GLY A 553 1.13 -31.91 -31.59
CA GLY A 553 0.99 -30.68 -30.85
C GLY A 553 2.09 -30.50 -29.82
N LYS A 554 2.31 -29.25 -29.44
CA LYS A 554 3.19 -28.89 -28.33
C LYS A 554 2.63 -27.68 -27.60
N THR A 555 2.92 -27.60 -26.31
CA THR A 555 2.58 -26.45 -25.47
C THR A 555 3.79 -26.05 -24.63
N ASN A 556 3.90 -24.77 -24.28
CA ASN A 556 4.95 -24.31 -23.38
C ASN A 556 4.68 -24.65 -21.90
N ARG A 557 3.42 -24.87 -21.51
CA ARG A 557 2.95 -25.06 -20.13
C ARG A 557 1.71 -25.96 -20.11
N ALA A 558 1.35 -26.47 -18.93
CA ALA A 558 0.15 -27.31 -18.75
C ALA A 558 0.10 -28.50 -19.73
N LYS A 559 1.19 -29.26 -19.85
CA LYS A 559 1.33 -30.33 -20.85
C LYS A 559 0.26 -31.42 -20.71
N LEU A 560 -0.10 -31.79 -19.47
CA LEU A 560 -1.11 -32.81 -19.20
C LEU A 560 -2.50 -32.34 -19.63
N GLU A 561 -2.92 -31.14 -19.19
CA GLU A 561 -4.20 -30.54 -19.58
C GLU A 561 -4.31 -30.38 -21.10
N PHE A 562 -3.21 -29.99 -21.77
CA PHE A 562 -3.17 -29.91 -23.23
C PHE A 562 -3.37 -31.28 -23.89
N SER A 563 -2.74 -32.34 -23.39
CA SER A 563 -2.95 -33.69 -23.94
C SER A 563 -4.38 -34.18 -23.74
N GLU A 564 -5.00 -33.88 -22.59
CA GLU A 564 -6.42 -34.20 -22.33
C GLU A 564 -7.37 -33.39 -23.22
N GLU A 565 -7.14 -32.08 -23.36
CA GLU A 565 -7.90 -31.22 -24.29
C GLU A 565 -7.77 -31.76 -25.72
N MET A 566 -6.56 -32.13 -26.15
CA MET A 566 -6.34 -32.69 -27.48
C MET A 566 -7.11 -33.99 -27.70
N ASN A 567 -7.03 -34.97 -26.79
CA ASN A 567 -7.78 -36.21 -26.93
C ASN A 567 -9.29 -35.95 -27.08
N GLN A 568 -9.85 -35.08 -26.22
CA GLN A 568 -11.27 -34.71 -26.28
C GLN A 568 -11.65 -34.01 -27.59
N LEU A 569 -10.74 -33.25 -28.20
CA LEU A 569 -10.98 -32.60 -29.49
C LEU A 569 -10.87 -33.59 -30.64
N LEU A 570 -9.91 -34.51 -30.60
CA LEU A 570 -9.74 -35.53 -31.63
C LEU A 570 -10.89 -36.53 -31.64
N ASP A 571 -11.44 -36.90 -30.47
CA ASP A 571 -12.62 -37.78 -30.35
C ASP A 571 -13.89 -37.20 -30.99
N LYS A 572 -13.95 -35.87 -31.21
CA LYS A 572 -15.09 -35.20 -31.86
C LYS A 572 -14.97 -35.17 -33.38
N VAL A 573 -13.83 -35.57 -33.94
CA VAL A 573 -13.62 -35.56 -35.39
C VAL A 573 -14.44 -36.69 -36.02
N PRO A 574 -15.35 -36.41 -36.97
CA PRO A 574 -16.17 -37.45 -37.59
C PRO A 574 -15.32 -38.38 -38.46
N GLU A 575 -15.64 -39.66 -38.43
CA GLU A 575 -15.07 -40.62 -39.38
C GLU A 575 -15.74 -40.48 -40.77
N LEU A 576 -14.92 -40.39 -41.81
CA LEU A 576 -15.29 -40.52 -43.20
C LEU A 576 -15.79 -41.95 -43.45
N ILE A 577 -17.11 -42.12 -43.51
CA ILE A 577 -17.73 -43.37 -43.93
C ILE A 577 -17.61 -43.45 -45.45
N GLY A 578 -16.77 -44.37 -45.95
CA GLY A 578 -16.71 -44.67 -47.38
C GLY A 578 -18.03 -45.28 -47.85
N ALA A 579 -18.54 -44.81 -48.98
CA ALA A 579 -19.75 -45.30 -49.65
C ALA A 579 -19.58 -46.70 -50.28
N ASN A 580 -19.13 -47.70 -49.51
CA ASN A 580 -18.80 -49.04 -50.00
C ASN A 580 -19.46 -50.18 -49.19
N ASN A 581 -20.70 -50.00 -48.70
CA ASN A 581 -21.44 -51.08 -48.04
C ASN A 581 -22.94 -51.13 -48.40
N GLU A 582 -23.32 -50.64 -49.58
CA GLU A 582 -24.56 -51.04 -50.22
C GLU A 582 -24.18 -51.94 -51.42
N ASN A 583 -24.53 -53.23 -51.36
CA ASN A 583 -24.54 -54.24 -52.45
C ASN A 583 -23.88 -55.58 -52.13
N VAL A 584 -23.91 -56.08 -50.88
CA VAL A 584 -23.68 -57.52 -50.66
C VAL A 584 -24.69 -58.07 -49.65
N VAL A 585 -25.52 -58.99 -50.16
CA VAL A 585 -26.46 -59.93 -49.51
C VAL A 585 -27.87 -59.42 -49.22
N ASP A 586 -28.75 -59.53 -50.21
CA ASP A 586 -30.08 -60.09 -49.95
C ASP A 586 -30.61 -60.83 -51.20
N SER A 587 -30.40 -62.15 -51.26
CA SER A 587 -31.26 -63.10 -51.99
C SER A 587 -30.73 -64.54 -51.84
N LYS A 588 -30.82 -65.08 -50.62
CA LYS A 588 -30.86 -66.54 -50.42
C LYS A 588 -31.66 -66.86 -49.16
N SER A 589 -33.00 -66.87 -49.28
CA SER A 589 -33.87 -67.80 -48.56
C SER A 589 -35.34 -67.60 -48.97
N THR A 590 -35.75 -68.32 -50.02
CA THR A 590 -37.14 -68.76 -50.19
C THR A 590 -37.09 -70.23 -50.57
N ALA A 591 -37.20 -71.10 -49.57
CA ALA A 591 -37.65 -72.48 -49.71
C ALA A 591 -38.04 -73.00 -48.32
N THR A 592 -39.31 -72.85 -47.96
CA THR A 592 -40.23 -73.88 -47.42
C THR A 592 -41.53 -73.22 -47.00
#